data_AF-A0A8X6SVQ8-F1
#
_entry.id   AF-A0A8X6SVQ8-F1
#
_cell.length_a   1.000
_cell.length_b   1.000
_cell.length_c   1.000
_cell.angle_alpha   90.00
_cell.angle_beta   90.00
_cell.angle_gamma   90.00
#
_symmetry.space_group_name_H-M   'P 1'
#
loop_
_entity.id
_entity.type
_entity.pdbx_description
1 polymer ?
#
loop_
_entity_poly.entity_id
_entity_poly.type
_entity_poly.pdbx_seq_one_letter_code
_entity_poly.pdbx_strand_id
1 'polypeptide(L)'
;MRIIGKGFSAGKKLFSMLNIPYPSKCTYRQHEIKLLHAASQAANNSMLESAKSIAECSNECGVSVDGTWQKRGYSSLNECVSTISVDSGKILDIEVLSQYCRVCTKTEKTSGFSKKCVVSHFCKNHKGSASNMETVGAYRIFERSEANRSLRYTSYYGDGDSKAFNNVKDIYRYDSVVKYECIKHVQKRVGSRLPKLKKSTKGLGGKGKLTDKFIDTLQNYFGIAIRSNVGNLSNMQTAVIAAFFYCCSTDKKPMHGQCPSGSDTWCKYQKAKQEGKLYKHRTAGLPNAVLNTVKTTYMDLCDQSLLEKCLHGKTQNANESFNGVLWSIIPKETFVELLTLQFGAFLAVLQFNDGSKGILSVLEYYIYTSQWVISF
;
A
#
# COMPACT_ATOMS: atom_id res chain seq x y z
N MET A 1 -18.79 10.33 15.79
CA MET A 1 -18.28 11.37 14.87
C MET A 1 -17.05 10.95 14.08
N ARG A 2 -15.96 10.47 14.71
CA ARG A 2 -14.73 10.12 13.96
C ARG A 2 -14.92 8.99 12.95
N ILE A 3 -15.66 7.93 13.30
CA ILE A 3 -15.98 6.80 12.41
C ILE A 3 -16.60 7.25 11.07
N ILE A 4 -17.33 8.37 11.06
CA ILE A 4 -17.95 8.93 9.85
C ILE A 4 -17.15 10.09 9.24
N GLY A 5 -15.86 10.20 9.58
CA GLY A 5 -14.97 11.23 9.06
C GLY A 5 -15.23 12.65 9.60
N LYS A 6 -15.94 12.79 10.73
CA LYS A 6 -16.34 14.09 11.28
C LYS A 6 -15.72 14.38 12.64
N GLY A 7 -15.56 15.68 12.95
CA GLY A 7 -15.02 16.17 14.22
C GLY A 7 -16.00 17.01 15.03
N PHE A 8 -15.45 17.72 16.03
CA PHE A 8 -16.19 18.58 16.95
C PHE A 8 -17.21 19.51 16.26
N SER A 9 -16.79 20.28 15.25
CA SER A 9 -17.66 21.28 14.62
C SER A 9 -18.91 20.67 13.96
N ALA A 10 -18.75 19.51 13.32
CA ALA A 10 -19.86 18.79 12.72
C ALA A 10 -20.78 18.18 13.79
N GLY A 11 -20.21 17.65 14.88
CA GLY A 11 -21.00 17.17 16.02
C GLY A 11 -21.81 18.29 16.67
N LYS A 12 -21.19 19.44 16.92
CA LYS A 12 -21.86 20.63 17.45
C LYS A 12 -23.03 21.07 16.56
N LYS A 13 -22.82 21.10 15.23
CA LYS A 13 -23.87 21.47 14.27
C LYS A 13 -25.03 20.47 14.30
N LEU A 14 -24.75 19.17 14.28
CA LEU A 14 -25.78 18.12 14.34
C LEU A 14 -26.60 18.19 15.63
N PHE A 15 -25.93 18.22 16.78
CA PHE A 15 -26.60 18.25 18.08
C PHE A 15 -27.41 19.54 18.27
N SER A 16 -26.90 20.67 17.78
CA SER A 16 -27.66 21.93 17.75
C SER A 16 -28.92 21.85 16.90
N MET A 17 -28.91 21.12 15.76
CA MET A 17 -30.11 20.91 14.94
C MET A 17 -31.15 20.04 15.63
N LEU A 18 -30.70 19.10 16.46
CA LEU A 18 -31.56 18.19 17.23
C LEU A 18 -32.01 18.78 18.58
N ASN A 19 -31.60 20.01 18.91
CA ASN A 19 -31.80 20.63 20.22
C ASN A 19 -31.26 19.78 21.40
N ILE A 20 -30.14 19.09 21.18
CA ILE A 20 -29.46 18.27 22.19
C ILE A 20 -28.21 19.01 22.69
N PRO A 21 -27.96 19.10 24.01
CA PRO A 21 -26.73 19.67 24.54
C PRO A 21 -25.49 18.98 23.97
N TYR A 22 -24.46 19.76 23.63
CA TYR A 22 -23.19 19.26 23.10
C TYR A 22 -22.03 19.67 24.01
N PRO A 23 -21.05 18.80 24.28
CA PRO A 23 -19.92 19.12 25.15
C PRO A 23 -19.15 20.35 24.66
N SER A 24 -18.55 21.07 25.61
CA SER A 24 -17.57 22.11 25.31
C SER A 24 -16.39 21.53 24.52
N LYS A 25 -15.63 22.39 23.84
CA LYS A 25 -14.43 21.95 23.09
C LYS A 25 -13.39 21.32 24.02
N CYS A 26 -13.27 21.81 25.26
CA CYS A 26 -12.36 21.25 26.26
C CYS A 26 -12.79 19.84 26.67
N THR A 27 -14.05 19.68 27.06
CA THR A 27 -14.65 18.40 27.44
C THR A 27 -14.56 17.38 26.30
N TYR A 28 -14.88 17.78 25.06
CA TYR A 28 -14.72 16.93 23.89
C TYR A 28 -13.28 16.41 23.72
N ARG A 29 -12.28 17.29 23.92
CA ARG A 29 -10.87 16.91 23.79
C ARG A 29 -10.42 15.96 24.90
N GLN A 30 -10.91 16.14 26.13
CA GLN A 30 -10.66 15.21 27.24
C GLN A 30 -11.21 13.81 26.92
N HIS A 31 -12.44 13.72 26.42
CA HIS A 31 -13.01 12.44 25.97
C HIS A 31 -12.25 11.85 24.79
N GLU A 32 -11.80 12.65 23.83
CA GLU A 32 -10.99 12.17 22.70
C GLU A 32 -9.67 11.52 23.17
N ILE A 33 -9.03 12.07 24.21
CA ILE A 33 -7.81 11.48 24.81
C ILE A 33 -8.12 10.15 25.50
N LYS A 34 -9.19 10.09 26.30
CA LYS A 34 -9.62 8.84 26.95
C LYS A 34 -9.97 7.76 25.91
N LEU A 35 -10.70 8.13 24.85
CA LEU A 35 -11.03 7.24 23.75
C LEU A 35 -9.79 6.81 22.96
N LEU A 36 -8.79 7.68 22.80
CA LEU A 36 -7.51 7.31 22.20
C LEU A 36 -6.82 6.20 23.00
N HIS A 37 -6.77 6.31 24.33
CA HIS A 37 -6.17 5.26 25.18
C HIS A 37 -6.93 3.93 25.05
N ALA A 38 -8.26 3.97 25.11
CA ALA A 38 -9.10 2.80 24.93
C ALA A 38 -8.92 2.16 23.53
N ALA A 39 -8.88 2.99 22.48
CA ALA A 39 -8.67 2.52 21.11
C ALA A 39 -7.28 1.93 20.91
N SER A 40 -6.24 2.52 21.53
CA SER A 40 -4.88 1.98 21.52
C SER A 40 -4.82 0.59 22.14
N GLN A 41 -5.43 0.39 23.31
CA GLN A 41 -5.50 -0.93 23.96
C GLN A 41 -6.24 -1.95 23.10
N ALA A 42 -7.44 -1.61 22.61
CA ALA A 42 -8.22 -2.48 21.75
C ALA A 42 -7.48 -2.85 20.46
N ALA A 43 -6.88 -1.86 19.77
CA ALA A 43 -6.16 -2.09 18.52
C ALA A 43 -4.89 -2.93 18.73
N ASN A 44 -4.16 -2.71 19.83
CA ASN A 44 -3.00 -3.53 20.18
C ASN A 44 -3.40 -4.99 20.41
N ASN A 45 -4.49 -5.24 21.13
CA ASN A 45 -5.01 -6.60 21.33
C ASN A 45 -5.45 -7.24 20.02
N SER A 46 -6.19 -6.52 19.16
CA SER A 46 -6.59 -7.00 17.82
C SER A 46 -5.39 -7.42 16.96
N MET A 47 -4.36 -6.58 16.90
CA MET A 47 -3.15 -6.87 16.13
C MET A 47 -2.32 -8.00 16.78
N LEU A 48 -2.34 -8.14 18.11
CA LEU A 48 -1.65 -9.22 18.84
C LEU A 48 -2.34 -10.57 18.64
N GLU A 49 -3.67 -10.63 18.66
CA GLU A 49 -4.42 -11.85 18.30
C GLU A 49 -4.20 -12.23 16.82
N SER A 50 -4.10 -11.24 15.93
CA SER A 50 -3.74 -11.47 14.53
C SER A 50 -2.33 -12.05 14.40
N ALA A 51 -1.36 -11.55 15.17
CA ALA A 51 0.00 -12.11 15.22
C ALA A 51 0.04 -13.53 15.80
N LYS A 52 -0.67 -13.79 16.90
CA LYS A 52 -0.78 -15.14 17.51
C LYS A 52 -1.31 -16.18 16.52
N SER A 53 -2.36 -15.84 15.77
CA SER A 53 -2.92 -16.75 14.76
C SER A 53 -1.92 -17.16 13.66
N ILE A 54 -0.90 -16.33 13.42
CA ILE A 54 0.17 -16.64 12.46
C ILE A 54 1.26 -17.48 13.17
N ALA A 55 1.58 -17.12 14.41
CA ALA A 55 2.56 -17.80 15.25
C ALA A 55 2.22 -19.27 15.53
N GLU A 56 0.93 -19.65 15.46
CA GLU A 56 0.49 -21.05 15.52
C GLU A 56 1.15 -21.93 14.46
N CYS A 57 1.47 -21.37 13.28
CA CYS A 57 2.16 -22.07 12.20
C CYS A 57 3.65 -21.80 12.18
N SER A 58 4.07 -20.55 12.42
CA SER A 58 5.47 -20.11 12.34
C SER A 58 5.66 -18.76 13.02
N ASN A 59 6.77 -18.60 13.73
CA ASN A 59 7.19 -17.30 14.28
C ASN A 59 7.78 -16.36 13.22
N GLU A 60 7.77 -16.76 11.96
CA GLU A 60 8.20 -15.96 10.81
C GLU A 60 7.05 -15.75 9.85
N CYS A 61 6.89 -14.52 9.35
CA CYS A 61 5.83 -14.22 8.41
C CYS A 61 6.21 -13.21 7.33
N GLY A 62 5.53 -13.32 6.20
CA GLY A 62 5.59 -12.33 5.13
C GLY A 62 4.63 -11.17 5.38
N VAL A 63 5.13 -9.95 5.21
CA VAL A 63 4.36 -8.74 5.44
C VAL A 63 4.44 -7.77 4.27
N SER A 64 3.33 -7.12 3.96
CA SER A 64 3.31 -5.95 3.11
C SER A 64 3.41 -4.69 3.94
N VAL A 65 4.31 -3.80 3.57
CA VAL A 65 4.53 -2.52 4.24
C VAL A 65 4.15 -1.40 3.30
N ASP A 66 3.34 -0.45 3.79
CA ASP A 66 2.89 0.70 3.02
C ASP A 66 2.74 1.94 3.89
N GLY A 67 3.35 3.04 3.45
CA GLY A 67 3.18 4.37 4.02
C GLY A 67 2.08 5.14 3.30
N THR A 68 1.20 5.79 4.05
CA THR A 68 0.15 6.63 3.48
C THR A 68 0.10 8.00 4.16
N TRP A 69 -0.05 9.04 3.34
CA TRP A 69 -0.01 10.44 3.81
C TRP A 69 -1.38 11.09 3.82
N GLN A 70 -1.62 11.96 4.82
CA GLN A 70 -2.86 12.72 4.92
C GLN A 70 -3.03 13.70 3.75
N LYS A 71 -1.95 14.37 3.32
CA LYS A 71 -1.94 15.13 2.05
C LYS A 71 -1.13 14.38 1.01
N ARG A 72 -1.53 14.49 -0.26
CA ARG A 72 -0.80 13.83 -1.35
C ARG A 72 0.58 14.48 -1.54
N GLY A 73 1.62 13.66 -1.59
CA GLY A 73 2.99 14.08 -1.90
C GLY A 73 3.80 14.48 -0.66
N TYR A 74 5.05 14.89 -0.90
CA TYR A 74 6.06 15.15 0.13
C TYR A 74 5.85 16.46 0.93
N SER A 75 4.68 17.09 0.80
CA SER A 75 4.27 18.24 1.60
C SER A 75 3.38 17.85 2.79
N SER A 76 3.07 16.56 2.94
CA SER A 76 2.30 16.08 4.08
C SER A 76 3.11 16.18 5.37
N LEU A 77 2.43 16.60 6.43
CA LEU A 77 2.99 16.65 7.78
C LEU A 77 2.68 15.39 8.59
N ASN A 78 1.82 14.52 8.04
CA ASN A 78 1.22 13.37 8.70
C ASN A 78 1.32 12.14 7.80
N GLU A 79 1.67 11.01 8.38
CA GLU A 79 1.75 9.71 7.74
C GLU A 79 1.28 8.60 8.70
N CYS A 80 0.74 7.53 8.15
CA CYS A 80 0.58 6.25 8.81
C CYS A 80 1.30 5.19 7.99
N VAL A 81 2.23 4.47 8.60
CA VAL A 81 2.85 3.27 8.04
C VAL A 81 2.12 2.07 8.62
N SER A 82 1.79 1.10 7.78
CA SER A 82 1.13 -0.14 8.20
C SER A 82 1.91 -1.35 7.73
N THR A 83 1.84 -2.41 8.53
CA THR A 83 2.38 -3.73 8.20
C THR A 83 1.26 -4.74 8.28
N ILE A 84 0.94 -5.35 7.13
CA ILE A 84 -0.17 -6.29 6.96
C ILE A 84 0.42 -7.66 6.60
N SER A 85 -0.04 -8.72 7.28
CA SER A 85 0.34 -10.09 6.91
C SER A 85 -0.14 -10.41 5.50
N VAL A 86 0.74 -10.99 4.68
CA VAL A 86 0.39 -11.42 3.32
C VAL A 86 -0.46 -12.70 3.33
N ASP A 87 -0.43 -13.45 4.42
CA ASP A 87 -1.15 -14.72 4.54
C ASP A 87 -2.53 -14.54 5.18
N SER A 88 -2.62 -13.80 6.29
CA SER A 88 -3.92 -13.53 6.94
C SER A 88 -4.66 -12.33 6.37
N GLY A 89 -3.96 -11.42 5.69
CA GLY A 89 -4.52 -10.15 5.22
C GLY A 89 -4.87 -9.17 6.34
N LYS A 90 -4.49 -9.45 7.60
CA LYS A 90 -4.74 -8.60 8.77
C LYS A 90 -3.54 -7.71 9.09
N ILE A 91 -3.81 -6.56 9.68
CA ILE A 91 -2.79 -5.63 10.17
C ILE A 91 -2.12 -6.23 11.41
N LEU A 92 -0.79 -6.25 11.38
CA LEU A 92 0.05 -6.71 12.49
C LEU A 92 0.64 -5.55 13.28
N ASP A 93 0.92 -4.40 12.64
CA ASP A 93 1.40 -3.21 13.33
C ASP A 93 1.17 -1.94 12.50
N ILE A 94 1.14 -0.78 13.17
CA ILE A 94 1.09 0.54 12.55
C ILE A 94 2.04 1.51 13.26
N GLU A 95 2.64 2.43 12.50
CA GLU A 95 3.36 3.58 13.04
C GLU A 95 2.74 4.87 12.50
N VAL A 96 2.23 5.71 13.40
CA VAL A 96 1.68 7.01 13.03
C VAL A 96 2.72 8.09 13.28
N LEU A 97 3.11 8.80 12.22
CA LEU A 97 4.15 9.81 12.28
C LEU A 97 3.58 11.20 11.96
N SER A 98 4.06 12.21 12.69
CA SER A 98 3.79 13.61 12.40
C SER A 98 5.03 14.47 12.60
N GLN A 99 5.21 15.44 11.70
CA GLN A 99 6.23 16.49 11.77
C GLN A 99 5.68 17.81 12.31
N TYR A 100 4.38 17.88 12.57
CA TYR A 100 3.71 19.10 12.97
C TYR A 100 3.34 19.08 14.45
N CYS A 101 3.63 20.19 15.13
CA CYS A 101 3.06 20.46 16.43
C CYS A 101 2.68 21.94 16.53
N ARG A 102 1.39 22.20 16.74
CA ARG A 102 0.86 23.57 16.86
C ARG A 102 1.52 24.36 17.98
N VAL A 103 1.80 23.73 19.12
CA VAL A 103 2.44 24.38 20.28
C VAL A 103 3.84 24.82 19.90
N CYS A 104 4.70 23.89 19.47
CA CYS A 104 6.08 24.23 19.10
C CYS A 104 6.13 25.24 17.93
N THR A 105 5.26 25.11 16.90
CA THR A 105 5.21 26.09 15.79
C THR A 105 4.82 27.49 16.25
N LYS A 106 3.92 27.63 17.23
CA LYS A 106 3.61 28.95 17.80
C LYS A 106 4.78 29.50 18.61
N THR A 107 5.40 28.67 19.45
CA THR A 107 6.56 29.07 20.27
C THR A 107 7.72 29.52 19.40
N GLU A 108 8.04 28.80 18.32
CA GLU A 108 9.09 29.17 17.35
C GLU A 108 8.84 30.57 16.75
N LYS A 109 7.59 30.87 16.38
CA LYS A 109 7.22 32.20 15.82
C LYS A 109 7.34 33.33 16.83
N THR A 110 7.01 33.09 18.10
CA THR A 110 6.99 34.13 19.12
C THR A 110 8.37 34.39 19.74
N SER A 111 9.20 33.35 19.88
CA SER A 111 10.46 33.44 20.63
C SER A 111 11.72 33.60 19.78
N GLY A 112 11.66 33.40 18.45
CA GLY A 112 12.81 33.51 17.55
C GLY A 112 13.93 32.47 17.76
N PHE A 113 13.85 31.69 18.85
CA PHE A 113 14.80 30.63 19.20
C PHE A 113 14.24 29.25 18.88
N SER A 114 14.93 28.53 18.00
CA SER A 114 14.76 27.09 17.77
C SER A 114 15.28 26.32 19.00
N LYS A 115 14.55 26.30 20.11
CA LYS A 115 14.87 25.41 21.24
C LYS A 115 13.89 24.24 21.35
N LYS A 116 14.51 23.08 21.59
CA LYS A 116 13.93 21.79 22.03
C LYS A 116 12.67 22.07 22.87
N CYS A 117 11.55 21.44 22.52
CA CYS A 117 10.24 21.88 23.01
C CYS A 117 10.20 21.89 24.55
N VAL A 118 10.17 23.11 25.13
CA VAL A 118 10.38 23.38 26.57
C VAL A 118 9.11 23.06 27.38
N VAL A 119 7.96 22.97 26.71
CA VAL A 119 6.66 22.65 27.31
C VAL A 119 6.38 21.16 27.18
N SER A 120 6.07 20.48 28.29
CA SER A 120 5.59 19.10 28.26
C SER A 120 4.23 19.01 27.57
N HIS A 121 4.20 18.41 26.37
CA HIS A 121 2.98 18.15 25.61
C HIS A 121 3.23 17.03 24.59
N PHE A 122 2.15 16.49 24.00
CA PHE A 122 2.25 15.49 22.95
C PHE A 122 2.72 16.13 21.63
N CYS A 123 4.02 16.01 21.38
CA CYS A 123 4.72 16.71 20.30
C CYS A 123 4.81 15.87 19.01
N LYS A 124 5.35 16.47 17.95
CA LYS A 124 5.76 15.77 16.72
C LYS A 124 6.73 14.63 17.06
N ASN A 125 6.53 13.46 16.48
CA ASN A 125 7.33 12.25 16.73
C ASN A 125 8.25 11.87 15.55
N HIS A 126 8.34 12.74 14.55
CA HIS A 126 9.27 12.62 13.43
C HIS A 126 10.01 13.94 13.15
N LYS A 127 11.27 13.81 12.72
CA LYS A 127 12.13 14.91 12.26
C LYS A 127 12.71 14.52 10.89
N GLY A 128 12.78 15.46 9.96
CA GLY A 128 13.35 15.24 8.62
C GLY A 128 12.34 15.55 7.52
N SER A 129 12.42 14.87 6.38
CA SER A 129 11.48 15.02 5.26
C SER A 129 10.28 14.08 5.40
N ALA A 130 9.16 14.45 4.76
CA ALA A 130 7.98 13.58 4.66
C ALA A 130 8.28 12.28 3.90
N SER A 131 9.20 12.32 2.94
CA SER A 131 9.67 11.15 2.19
C SER A 131 10.44 10.12 3.03
N ASN A 132 10.93 10.51 4.21
CA ASN A 132 11.65 9.62 5.11
C ASN A 132 10.74 9.00 6.20
N MET A 133 9.47 9.42 6.26
CA MET A 133 8.54 8.94 7.29
C MET A 133 8.29 7.43 7.13
N GLU A 134 7.99 6.96 5.92
CA GLU A 134 7.79 5.54 5.63
C GLU A 134 8.98 4.69 6.07
N THR A 135 10.19 5.12 5.73
CA THR A 135 11.44 4.44 6.10
C THR A 135 11.61 4.35 7.62
N VAL A 136 11.35 5.43 8.35
CA VAL A 136 11.42 5.46 9.83
C VAL A 136 10.32 4.58 10.44
N GLY A 137 9.11 4.63 9.89
CA GLY A 137 7.98 3.85 10.40
C GLY A 137 8.16 2.36 10.17
N ALA A 138 8.62 1.96 8.98
CA ALA A 138 8.96 0.57 8.67
C ALA A 138 10.03 0.04 9.64
N TYR A 139 11.11 0.80 9.86
CA TYR A 139 12.15 0.43 10.82
C TYR A 139 11.58 0.23 12.23
N ARG A 140 10.81 1.20 12.75
CA ARG A 140 10.23 1.11 14.11
C ARG A 140 9.25 -0.04 14.29
N ILE A 141 8.53 -0.41 13.23
CA ILE A 141 7.62 -1.58 13.26
C ILE A 141 8.43 -2.88 13.31
N PHE A 142 9.47 -3.01 12.48
CA PHE A 142 10.29 -4.22 12.45
C PHE A 142 11.09 -4.38 13.75
N GLU A 143 11.68 -3.29 14.26
CA GLU A 143 12.47 -3.28 15.50
C GLU A 143 11.67 -3.81 16.71
N ARG A 144 10.37 -3.48 16.81
CA ARG A 144 9.52 -3.91 17.94
C ARG A 144 8.73 -5.19 17.68
N SER A 145 8.87 -5.81 16.51
CA SER A 145 8.02 -6.93 16.08
C SER A 145 8.16 -8.14 17.00
N GLU A 146 9.39 -8.56 17.31
CA GLU A 146 9.63 -9.71 18.19
C GLU A 146 9.11 -9.45 19.61
N ALA A 147 9.39 -8.27 20.16
CA ALA A 147 8.98 -7.90 21.52
C ALA A 147 7.46 -7.74 21.66
N ASN A 148 6.79 -7.12 20.69
CA ASN A 148 5.37 -6.79 20.81
C ASN A 148 4.43 -7.83 20.17
N ARG A 149 4.92 -8.61 19.21
CA ARG A 149 4.11 -9.52 18.38
C ARG A 149 4.60 -10.97 18.42
N SER A 150 5.78 -11.23 18.98
CA SER A 150 6.43 -12.55 18.93
C SER A 150 6.59 -13.10 17.51
N LEU A 151 6.77 -12.21 16.53
CA LEU A 151 6.94 -12.53 15.12
C LEU A 151 8.16 -11.83 14.53
N ARG A 152 8.87 -12.52 13.64
CA ARG A 152 9.87 -11.94 12.74
C ARG A 152 9.29 -11.78 11.34
N TYR A 153 9.44 -10.58 10.78
CA TYR A 153 8.99 -10.28 9.43
C TYR A 153 10.09 -10.59 8.40
N THR A 154 10.15 -11.83 7.90
CA THR A 154 11.25 -12.32 7.04
C THR A 154 11.05 -12.08 5.55
N SER A 155 9.83 -11.76 5.11
CA SER A 155 9.53 -11.41 3.73
C SER A 155 8.86 -10.05 3.64
N TYR A 156 9.47 -9.11 2.92
CA TYR A 156 8.99 -7.75 2.73
C TYR A 156 8.33 -7.60 1.36
N TYR A 157 7.02 -7.39 1.33
CA TYR A 157 6.24 -7.17 0.11
C TYR A 157 6.00 -5.69 -0.09
N GLY A 158 6.77 -5.11 -1.01
CA GLY A 158 6.74 -3.67 -1.26
C GLY A 158 6.57 -3.32 -2.71
N ASP A 159 6.55 -2.01 -2.93
CA ASP A 159 6.67 -1.43 -4.24
C ASP A 159 8.12 -1.55 -4.74
N GLY A 160 8.36 -1.09 -5.97
CA GLY A 160 9.70 -1.04 -6.54
C GLY A 160 10.68 -0.18 -5.75
N ASP A 161 10.22 0.77 -4.92
CA ASP A 161 11.10 1.58 -4.06
C ASP A 161 11.70 0.73 -2.93
N SER A 162 13.01 0.81 -2.76
CA SER A 162 13.76 0.00 -1.79
C SER A 162 14.22 0.79 -0.57
N LYS A 163 13.87 2.09 -0.45
CA LYS A 163 14.33 2.92 0.68
C LYS A 163 13.93 2.36 2.04
N ALA A 164 12.66 2.04 2.25
CA ALA A 164 12.19 1.46 3.51
C ALA A 164 12.77 0.04 3.72
N PHE A 165 12.79 -0.79 2.67
CA PHE A 165 13.37 -2.13 2.71
C PHE A 165 14.85 -2.13 3.14
N ASN A 166 15.66 -1.22 2.58
CA ASN A 166 17.09 -1.15 2.87
C ASN A 166 17.40 -0.89 4.35
N ASN A 167 16.47 -0.29 5.10
CA ASN A 167 16.61 -0.07 6.53
C ASN A 167 16.19 -1.28 7.38
N VAL A 168 15.46 -2.24 6.81
CA VAL A 168 14.96 -3.41 7.55
C VAL A 168 15.57 -4.73 7.10
N LYS A 169 16.29 -4.77 5.97
CA LYS A 169 16.92 -6.00 5.43
C LYS A 169 17.78 -6.75 6.45
N ASP A 170 18.49 -6.00 7.30
CA ASP A 170 19.44 -6.53 8.28
C ASP A 170 18.93 -6.45 9.73
N ILE A 171 17.63 -6.21 9.94
CA ILE A 171 17.10 -5.83 11.27
C ILE A 171 17.21 -6.94 12.33
N TYR A 172 17.07 -8.21 11.93
CA TYR A 172 17.18 -9.35 12.84
C TYR A 172 18.57 -10.00 12.78
N ARG A 173 19.15 -10.06 11.59
CA ARG A 173 20.52 -10.52 11.28
C ARG A 173 20.87 -10.07 9.85
N TYR A 174 22.13 -10.26 9.43
CA TYR A 174 22.55 -9.98 8.06
C TYR A 174 21.66 -10.71 7.04
N ASP A 175 21.10 -9.94 6.10
CA ASP A 175 20.20 -10.38 5.03
C ASP A 175 18.99 -11.21 5.52
N SER A 176 18.45 -10.83 6.68
CA SER A 176 17.35 -11.54 7.34
C SER A 176 15.98 -11.36 6.68
N VAL A 177 15.80 -10.29 5.89
CA VAL A 177 14.52 -9.96 5.26
C VAL A 177 14.67 -9.95 3.74
N VAL A 178 13.87 -10.77 3.06
CA VAL A 178 13.87 -10.90 1.59
C VAL A 178 12.83 -9.97 0.99
N LYS A 179 13.22 -9.16 0.00
CA LYS A 179 12.29 -8.27 -0.72
C LYS A 179 11.56 -8.98 -1.85
N TYR A 180 10.24 -8.89 -1.82
CA TYR A 180 9.33 -9.26 -2.90
C TYR A 180 8.58 -8.05 -3.45
N GLU A 181 8.06 -8.19 -4.66
CA GLU A 181 7.23 -7.18 -5.31
C GLU A 181 5.84 -7.74 -5.60
N CYS A 182 4.82 -6.90 -5.48
CA CYS A 182 3.47 -7.34 -5.80
C CYS A 182 3.26 -7.44 -7.32
N ILE A 183 2.45 -8.41 -7.77
CA ILE A 183 2.23 -8.64 -9.20
C ILE A 183 1.67 -7.40 -9.93
N LYS A 184 0.87 -6.58 -9.24
CA LYS A 184 0.31 -5.34 -9.78
C LYS A 184 1.40 -4.31 -10.02
N HIS A 185 2.40 -4.22 -9.14
CA HIS A 185 3.52 -3.29 -9.31
C HIS A 185 4.43 -3.71 -10.46
N VAL A 186 4.76 -5.00 -10.56
CA VAL A 186 5.52 -5.52 -11.71
C VAL A 186 4.75 -5.29 -13.02
N GLN A 187 3.44 -5.52 -13.04
CA GLN A 187 2.59 -5.20 -14.19
C GLN A 187 2.61 -3.70 -14.55
N LYS A 188 2.45 -2.79 -13.58
CA LYS A 188 2.46 -1.32 -13.78
C LYS A 188 3.78 -0.81 -14.35
N ARG A 189 4.89 -1.56 -14.25
CA ARG A 189 6.18 -1.16 -14.86
C ARG A 189 6.07 -1.00 -16.37
N VAL A 190 5.26 -1.81 -17.05
CA VAL A 190 4.98 -1.67 -18.49
C VAL A 190 4.36 -0.29 -18.80
N GLY A 191 3.29 0.06 -18.10
CA GLY A 191 2.61 1.36 -18.23
C GLY A 191 3.35 2.55 -17.64
N SER A 192 4.52 2.36 -17.05
CA SER A 192 5.40 3.47 -16.63
C SER A 192 6.60 3.64 -17.56
N ARG A 193 7.23 2.55 -18.01
CA ARG A 193 8.40 2.59 -18.89
C ARG A 193 8.03 2.93 -20.33
N LEU A 194 7.00 2.30 -20.89
CA LEU A 194 6.62 2.55 -22.29
C LEU A 194 6.09 3.97 -22.53
N PRO A 195 5.29 4.58 -21.65
CA PRO A 195 4.91 5.98 -21.83
C PRO A 195 6.08 6.95 -21.66
N LYS A 196 7.04 6.67 -20.78
CA LYS A 196 8.27 7.46 -20.66
C LYS A 196 9.10 7.38 -21.95
N LEU A 197 9.32 6.18 -22.47
CA LEU A 197 9.98 5.95 -23.75
C LEU A 197 9.27 6.68 -24.91
N LYS A 198 7.94 6.60 -24.96
CA LYS A 198 7.11 7.32 -25.94
C LYS A 198 7.33 8.83 -25.89
N LYS A 199 7.51 9.40 -24.69
CA LYS A 199 7.74 10.84 -24.50
C LYS A 199 9.18 11.26 -24.81
N SER A 200 10.17 10.43 -24.47
CA SER A 200 11.59 10.74 -24.68
C SER A 200 12.05 10.53 -26.12
N THR A 201 11.37 9.67 -26.90
CA THR A 201 11.80 9.32 -28.26
C THR A 201 10.91 9.98 -29.31
N LYS A 202 11.47 10.93 -30.05
CA LYS A 202 10.76 11.65 -31.13
C LYS A 202 10.25 10.65 -32.17
N GLY A 203 8.96 10.77 -32.52
CA GLY A 203 8.34 9.95 -33.57
C GLY A 203 7.92 8.54 -33.16
N LEU A 204 8.02 8.17 -31.88
CA LEU A 204 7.57 6.85 -31.38
C LEU A 204 6.04 6.79 -31.19
N GLY A 205 5.42 7.91 -30.82
CA GLY A 205 3.97 8.02 -30.63
C GLY A 205 3.20 8.44 -31.89
N GLY A 206 1.88 8.23 -31.88
CA GLY A 206 0.96 8.66 -32.92
C GLY A 206 0.08 7.55 -33.49
N LYS A 207 -0.90 7.91 -34.34
CA LYS A 207 -1.77 6.96 -35.03
C LYS A 207 -0.91 6.00 -35.88
N GLY A 208 -1.14 4.70 -35.76
CA GLY A 208 -0.35 3.66 -36.42
C GLY A 208 1.02 3.39 -35.81
N LYS A 209 1.33 3.94 -34.62
CA LYS A 209 2.56 3.69 -33.86
C LYS A 209 2.23 3.30 -32.41
N LEU A 210 3.07 3.68 -31.44
CA LEU A 210 2.83 3.40 -30.03
C LEU A 210 1.73 4.33 -29.46
N THR A 211 0.55 3.77 -29.21
CA THR A 211 -0.60 4.47 -28.61
C THR A 211 -0.79 4.06 -27.15
N ASP A 212 -1.45 4.89 -26.34
CA ASP A 212 -1.74 4.56 -24.93
C ASP A 212 -2.59 3.29 -24.82
N LYS A 213 -3.60 3.14 -25.68
CA LYS A 213 -4.41 1.92 -25.78
C LYS A 213 -3.58 0.66 -26.08
N PHE A 214 -2.54 0.78 -26.91
CA PHE A 214 -1.64 -0.34 -27.19
C PHE A 214 -0.76 -0.67 -25.98
N ILE A 215 -0.27 0.35 -25.27
CA ILE A 215 0.47 0.17 -24.02
C ILE A 215 -0.40 -0.51 -22.95
N ASP A 216 -1.66 -0.08 -22.79
CA ASP A 216 -2.61 -0.71 -21.87
C ASP A 216 -2.86 -2.17 -22.25
N THR A 217 -2.95 -2.46 -23.54
CA THR A 217 -3.08 -3.84 -24.05
C THR A 217 -1.86 -4.67 -23.66
N LEU A 218 -0.64 -4.18 -23.91
CA LEU A 218 0.60 -4.86 -23.51
C LEU A 218 0.66 -5.10 -22.00
N GLN A 219 0.33 -4.08 -21.20
CA GLN A 219 0.30 -4.18 -19.74
C GLN A 219 -0.71 -5.23 -19.27
N ASN A 220 -1.88 -5.31 -19.90
CA ASN A 220 -2.91 -6.29 -19.53
C ASN A 220 -2.45 -7.73 -19.84
N TYR A 221 -1.93 -7.99 -21.05
CA TYR A 221 -1.42 -9.32 -21.40
C TYR A 221 -0.21 -9.71 -20.55
N PHE A 222 0.68 -8.78 -20.23
CA PHE A 222 1.79 -9.02 -19.31
C PHE A 222 1.30 -9.43 -17.92
N GLY A 223 0.30 -8.73 -17.38
CA GLY A 223 -0.32 -9.09 -16.09
C GLY A 223 -1.10 -10.41 -16.11
N ILE A 224 -1.70 -10.80 -17.24
CA ILE A 224 -2.34 -12.11 -17.42
C ILE A 224 -1.26 -13.21 -17.43
N ALA A 225 -0.17 -13.00 -18.17
CA ALA A 225 0.95 -13.94 -18.26
C ALA A 225 1.58 -14.21 -16.87
N ILE A 226 1.80 -13.17 -16.06
CA ILE A 226 2.28 -13.34 -14.68
C ILE A 226 1.30 -14.15 -13.83
N ARG A 227 0.01 -13.75 -13.80
CA ARG A 227 -1.00 -14.41 -12.96
C ARG A 227 -1.28 -15.86 -13.35
N SER A 228 -1.12 -16.20 -14.62
CA SER A 228 -1.38 -17.57 -15.13
C SER A 228 -0.20 -18.51 -14.91
N ASN A 229 0.95 -18.01 -14.43
CA ASN A 229 2.18 -18.79 -14.26
C ASN A 229 2.83 -18.60 -12.88
N VAL A 230 2.01 -18.30 -11.86
CA VAL A 230 2.45 -18.24 -10.45
C VAL A 230 3.12 -19.57 -10.08
N GLY A 231 4.26 -19.50 -9.39
CA GLY A 231 5.06 -20.66 -9.02
C GLY A 231 5.92 -21.29 -10.12
N ASN A 232 5.84 -20.83 -11.38
CA ASN A 232 6.70 -21.33 -12.46
C ASN A 232 7.43 -20.20 -13.21
N LEU A 233 8.69 -19.95 -12.81
CA LEU A 233 9.50 -18.85 -13.33
C LEU A 233 9.78 -18.96 -14.84
N SER A 234 10.14 -20.16 -15.30
CA SER A 234 10.44 -20.40 -16.72
C SER A 234 9.21 -20.17 -17.61
N ASN A 235 8.06 -20.72 -17.22
CA ASN A 235 6.81 -20.52 -17.95
C ASN A 235 6.33 -19.07 -17.86
N MET A 236 6.50 -18.41 -16.71
CA MET A 236 6.18 -16.99 -16.54
C MET A 236 6.98 -16.14 -17.52
N GLN A 237 8.30 -16.35 -17.60
CA GLN A 237 9.17 -15.64 -18.54
C GLN A 237 8.75 -15.89 -19.99
N THR A 238 8.53 -17.16 -20.34
CA THR A 238 8.11 -17.54 -21.70
C THR A 238 6.77 -16.89 -22.06
N ALA A 239 5.81 -16.86 -21.12
CA ALA A 239 4.49 -16.28 -21.33
C ALA A 239 4.52 -14.76 -21.46
N VAL A 240 5.34 -14.03 -20.66
CA VAL A 240 5.45 -12.57 -20.82
C VAL A 240 6.13 -12.19 -22.13
N ILE A 241 7.13 -12.96 -22.58
CA ILE A 241 7.75 -12.78 -23.89
C ILE A 241 6.70 -13.05 -24.99
N ALA A 242 5.96 -14.16 -24.90
CA ALA A 242 4.91 -14.50 -25.84
C ALA A 242 3.81 -13.43 -25.92
N ALA A 243 3.44 -12.84 -24.78
CA ALA A 243 2.47 -11.74 -24.72
C ALA A 243 2.88 -10.54 -25.58
N PHE A 244 4.16 -10.15 -25.54
CA PHE A 244 4.67 -9.08 -26.39
C PHE A 244 4.48 -9.36 -27.88
N PHE A 245 4.98 -10.52 -28.32
CA PHE A 245 4.94 -10.89 -29.73
C PHE A 245 3.52 -11.13 -30.23
N TYR A 246 2.66 -11.73 -29.39
CA TYR A 246 1.22 -11.84 -29.66
C TYR A 246 0.58 -10.47 -29.91
N CYS A 247 0.85 -9.46 -29.07
CA CYS A 247 0.31 -8.11 -29.25
C CYS A 247 0.85 -7.39 -30.50
N CYS A 248 2.09 -7.70 -30.90
CA CYS A 248 2.72 -7.11 -32.09
C CYS A 248 2.41 -7.86 -33.39
N SER A 249 1.76 -9.02 -33.32
CA SER A 249 1.49 -9.89 -34.46
C SER A 249 0.49 -9.27 -35.46
N THR A 250 0.67 -9.59 -36.74
CA THR A 250 -0.19 -9.14 -37.84
C THR A 250 -0.44 -10.27 -38.83
N ASP A 251 -1.42 -10.11 -39.72
CA ASP A 251 -1.68 -11.09 -40.79
C ASP A 251 -0.47 -11.24 -41.75
N LYS A 252 0.25 -10.14 -42.03
CA LYS A 252 1.44 -10.12 -42.89
C LYS A 252 2.68 -10.71 -42.22
N LYS A 253 2.77 -10.58 -40.90
CA LYS A 253 3.89 -11.05 -40.08
C LYS A 253 3.34 -11.69 -38.80
N PRO A 254 2.90 -12.96 -38.85
CA PRO A 254 2.45 -13.68 -37.67
C PRO A 254 3.63 -13.91 -36.71
N MET A 255 3.48 -13.54 -35.43
CA MET A 255 4.53 -13.62 -34.41
C MET A 255 4.10 -14.50 -33.22
N HIS A 256 3.56 -15.69 -33.51
CA HIS A 256 3.03 -16.60 -32.48
C HIS A 256 4.00 -17.72 -32.09
N GLY A 257 5.29 -17.60 -32.45
CA GLY A 257 6.30 -18.64 -32.25
C GLY A 257 6.55 -19.00 -30.78
N GLN A 258 6.42 -18.05 -29.85
CA GLN A 258 6.52 -18.33 -28.41
C GLN A 258 5.17 -18.65 -27.75
N CYS A 259 4.05 -18.63 -28.50
CA CYS A 259 2.76 -18.99 -27.92
C CYS A 259 2.68 -20.52 -27.74
N PRO A 260 2.01 -21.02 -26.68
CA PRO A 260 1.81 -22.45 -26.51
C PRO A 260 1.08 -23.07 -27.71
N SER A 261 1.49 -24.28 -28.10
CA SER A 261 0.93 -25.02 -29.24
C SER A 261 0.02 -26.19 -28.82
N GLY A 262 -0.25 -26.37 -27.53
CA GLY A 262 -1.16 -27.40 -27.03
C GLY A 262 -2.65 -27.03 -27.23
N SER A 263 -3.55 -27.99 -26.99
CA SER A 263 -5.01 -27.79 -27.07
C SER A 263 -5.52 -26.68 -26.14
N ASP A 264 -4.89 -26.54 -24.98
CA ASP A 264 -5.25 -25.55 -23.95
C ASP A 264 -4.57 -24.19 -24.15
N THR A 265 -4.02 -23.93 -25.35
CA THR A 265 -3.37 -22.66 -25.64
C THR A 265 -4.32 -21.48 -25.48
N TRP A 266 -3.89 -20.42 -24.82
CA TRP A 266 -4.64 -19.16 -24.78
C TRP A 266 -4.57 -18.38 -26.11
N CYS A 267 -3.63 -18.75 -26.99
CA CYS A 267 -3.39 -18.06 -28.25
C CYS A 267 -4.43 -18.46 -29.31
N LYS A 268 -5.31 -17.51 -29.66
CA LYS A 268 -6.37 -17.73 -30.65
C LYS A 268 -5.84 -18.07 -32.05
N TYR A 269 -4.65 -17.58 -32.41
CA TYR A 269 -4.01 -17.95 -33.68
C TYR A 269 -3.58 -19.42 -33.68
N GLN A 270 -2.98 -19.91 -32.58
CA GLN A 270 -2.58 -21.31 -32.48
C GLN A 270 -3.79 -22.25 -32.48
N LYS A 271 -4.89 -21.87 -31.80
CA LYS A 271 -6.16 -22.61 -31.88
C LYS A 271 -6.69 -22.69 -33.31
N ALA A 272 -6.77 -21.54 -34.00
CA ALA A 272 -7.24 -21.51 -35.38
C ALA A 272 -6.36 -22.36 -36.30
N LYS A 273 -5.03 -22.33 -36.11
CA LYS A 273 -4.09 -23.15 -36.87
C LYS A 273 -4.33 -24.65 -36.64
N GLN A 274 -4.60 -25.09 -35.41
CA GLN A 274 -4.93 -26.48 -35.11
C GLN A 274 -6.27 -26.91 -35.74
N GLU A 275 -7.27 -26.02 -35.71
CA GLU A 275 -8.59 -26.25 -36.29
C GLU A 275 -8.63 -26.10 -37.83
N GLY A 276 -7.50 -25.78 -38.47
CA GLY A 276 -7.44 -25.49 -39.91
C GLY A 276 -8.20 -24.21 -40.33
N LYS A 277 -8.52 -23.32 -39.39
CA LYS A 277 -9.25 -22.07 -39.63
C LYS A 277 -8.31 -20.89 -39.89
N LEU A 278 -8.75 -19.96 -40.73
CA LEU A 278 -8.06 -18.70 -40.92
C LEU A 278 -8.22 -17.79 -39.69
N TYR A 279 -7.11 -17.27 -39.17
CA TYR A 279 -7.12 -16.28 -38.09
C TYR A 279 -6.85 -14.88 -38.63
N LYS A 280 -7.72 -13.92 -38.29
CA LYS A 280 -7.56 -12.51 -38.63
C LYS A 280 -7.10 -11.71 -37.42
N HIS A 281 -5.95 -11.04 -37.55
CA HIS A 281 -5.41 -10.20 -36.50
C HIS A 281 -6.23 -8.91 -36.35
N ARG A 282 -6.42 -8.48 -35.11
CA ARG A 282 -7.14 -7.23 -34.78
C ARG A 282 -6.26 -5.99 -34.85
N THR A 283 -4.94 -6.18 -34.92
CA THR A 283 -3.92 -5.14 -34.82
C THR A 283 -3.21 -4.97 -36.15
N ALA A 284 -2.99 -3.73 -36.57
CA ALA A 284 -2.15 -3.40 -37.72
C ALA A 284 -0.64 -3.56 -37.42
N GLY A 285 -0.29 -3.91 -36.18
CA GLY A 285 1.08 -4.03 -35.71
C GLY A 285 1.77 -2.68 -35.47
N LEU A 286 3.06 -2.75 -35.15
CA LEU A 286 3.93 -1.58 -35.06
C LEU A 286 4.87 -1.55 -36.26
N PRO A 287 5.20 -0.37 -36.82
CA PRO A 287 6.29 -0.25 -37.79
C PRO A 287 7.59 -0.81 -37.22
N ASN A 288 8.42 -1.48 -38.05
CA ASN A 288 9.62 -2.19 -37.57
C ASN A 288 10.55 -1.33 -36.69
N ALA A 289 10.76 -0.05 -37.03
CA ALA A 289 11.57 0.86 -36.22
C ALA A 289 10.98 1.11 -34.81
N VAL A 290 9.66 1.27 -34.72
CA VAL A 290 8.95 1.42 -33.44
C VAL A 290 8.97 0.11 -32.67
N LEU A 291 8.71 -1.02 -33.35
CA LEU A 291 8.72 -2.36 -32.75
C LEU A 291 10.07 -2.67 -32.09
N ASN A 292 11.19 -2.44 -32.79
CA ASN A 292 12.52 -2.72 -32.26
C ASN A 292 12.81 -1.89 -31.00
N THR A 293 12.45 -0.61 -31.03
CA THR A 293 12.64 0.29 -29.87
C THR A 293 11.82 -0.15 -28.67
N VAL A 294 10.54 -0.50 -28.87
CA VAL A 294 9.65 -0.97 -27.80
C VAL A 294 10.07 -2.34 -27.28
N LYS A 295 10.52 -3.23 -28.18
CA LYS A 295 10.98 -4.59 -27.84
C LYS A 295 12.10 -4.53 -26.83
N THR A 296 13.12 -3.71 -27.05
CA THR A 296 14.26 -3.59 -26.11
C THR A 296 13.77 -3.27 -24.70
N THR A 297 12.98 -2.20 -24.54
CA THR A 297 12.46 -1.80 -23.22
C THR A 297 11.51 -2.83 -22.59
N TYR A 298 10.76 -3.59 -23.40
CA TYR A 298 9.87 -4.63 -22.89
C TYR A 298 10.64 -5.88 -22.44
N MET A 299 11.69 -6.28 -23.18
CA MET A 299 12.49 -7.45 -22.81
C MET A 299 13.24 -7.25 -21.49
N ASP A 300 13.63 -6.01 -21.16
CA ASP A 300 14.17 -5.66 -19.84
C ASP A 300 13.18 -5.93 -18.69
N LEU A 301 11.88 -6.01 -18.98
CA LEU A 301 10.83 -6.35 -18.01
C LEU A 301 10.55 -7.86 -17.95
N CYS A 302 11.14 -8.64 -18.85
CA CYS A 302 11.05 -10.10 -18.89
C CYS A 302 12.23 -10.78 -18.17
N ASP A 303 13.08 -10.01 -17.49
CA ASP A 303 14.22 -10.50 -16.75
C ASP A 303 13.80 -11.45 -15.60
N GLN A 304 14.52 -12.57 -15.43
CA GLN A 304 14.17 -13.58 -14.44
C GLN A 304 14.27 -13.04 -13.01
N SER A 305 15.26 -12.19 -12.69
CA SER A 305 15.42 -11.63 -11.35
C SER A 305 14.27 -10.67 -10.97
N LEU A 306 13.64 -10.03 -11.96
CA LEU A 306 12.44 -9.24 -11.75
C LEU A 306 11.21 -10.14 -11.55
N LEU A 307 11.04 -11.16 -12.39
CA LEU A 307 9.88 -12.04 -12.35
C LEU A 307 9.85 -12.90 -11.09
N GLU A 308 11.01 -13.37 -10.61
CA GLU A 308 11.17 -14.12 -9.37
C GLU A 308 10.58 -13.39 -8.16
N LYS A 309 10.75 -12.05 -8.10
CA LYS A 309 10.19 -11.21 -7.02
C LYS A 309 8.67 -11.20 -6.95
N CYS A 310 7.98 -11.61 -8.01
CA CYS A 310 6.51 -11.68 -8.06
C CYS A 310 5.97 -13.10 -8.32
N LEU A 311 6.85 -14.12 -8.26
CA LEU A 311 6.52 -15.52 -8.51
C LEU A 311 5.45 -16.06 -7.55
N HIS A 312 5.33 -15.46 -6.37
CA HIS A 312 4.36 -15.77 -5.33
C HIS A 312 2.91 -15.40 -5.67
N GLY A 313 2.66 -14.54 -6.67
CA GLY A 313 1.30 -14.20 -7.12
C GLY A 313 0.50 -13.23 -6.23
N LYS A 314 1.07 -12.74 -5.13
CA LYS A 314 0.40 -11.89 -4.12
C LYS A 314 0.31 -10.42 -4.56
N THR A 315 -0.67 -9.72 -3.97
CA THR A 315 -0.98 -8.30 -4.22
C THR A 315 -0.94 -7.50 -2.92
N GLN A 316 -0.83 -6.17 -3.02
CA GLN A 316 -0.94 -5.25 -1.88
C GLN A 316 -2.35 -4.61 -1.78
N ASN A 317 -3.40 -5.32 -2.22
CA ASN A 317 -4.77 -4.77 -2.20
C ASN A 317 -5.25 -4.48 -0.77
N ALA A 318 -4.74 -5.24 0.21
CA ALA A 318 -5.04 -5.02 1.62
C ALA A 318 -4.57 -3.63 2.08
N ASN A 319 -3.40 -3.16 1.64
CA ASN A 319 -2.91 -1.81 1.93
C ASN A 319 -3.82 -0.74 1.31
N GLU A 320 -4.21 -0.90 0.04
CA GLU A 320 -5.14 0.02 -0.63
C GLU A 320 -6.50 0.09 0.11
N SER A 321 -6.97 -1.06 0.61
CA SER A 321 -8.21 -1.17 1.39
C SER A 321 -8.09 -0.52 2.77
N PHE A 322 -7.04 -0.81 3.53
CA PHE A 322 -6.77 -0.18 4.83
C PHE A 322 -6.63 1.34 4.71
N ASN A 323 -5.88 1.81 3.70
CA ASN A 323 -5.75 3.24 3.42
C ASN A 323 -7.13 3.88 3.17
N GLY A 324 -8.01 3.19 2.44
CA GLY A 324 -9.40 3.62 2.27
C GLY A 324 -10.16 3.77 3.59
N VAL A 325 -10.03 2.79 4.49
CA VAL A 325 -10.65 2.83 5.83
C VAL A 325 -10.08 3.98 6.66
N LEU A 326 -8.75 4.09 6.77
CA LEU A 326 -8.07 5.14 7.52
C LEU A 326 -8.54 6.55 7.10
N TRP A 327 -8.56 6.80 5.79
CA TRP A 327 -8.90 8.10 5.27
C TRP A 327 -10.41 8.36 5.19
N SER A 328 -11.26 7.33 5.36
CA SER A 328 -12.69 7.54 5.63
C SER A 328 -12.95 8.06 7.05
N ILE A 329 -12.14 7.62 8.02
CA ILE A 329 -12.21 8.03 9.43
C ILE A 329 -11.50 9.39 9.64
N ILE A 330 -10.39 9.61 8.94
CA ILE A 330 -9.61 10.85 8.96
C ILE A 330 -9.53 11.43 7.53
N PRO A 331 -10.55 12.16 7.05
CA PRO A 331 -10.56 12.68 5.68
C PRO A 331 -9.33 13.53 5.37
N LYS A 332 -8.78 13.34 4.16
CA LYS A 332 -7.55 14.01 3.70
C LYS A 332 -7.70 15.52 3.56
N GLU A 333 -8.94 16.00 3.42
CA GLU A 333 -9.30 17.40 3.24
C GLU A 333 -9.21 18.19 4.56
N THR A 334 -9.27 17.50 5.71
CA THR A 334 -9.25 18.14 7.03
C THR A 334 -7.98 17.76 7.78
N PHE A 335 -7.07 18.73 7.94
CA PHE A 335 -5.87 18.52 8.76
C PHE A 335 -6.22 18.16 10.21
N VAL A 336 -5.50 17.18 10.77
CA VAL A 336 -5.63 16.80 12.19
C VAL A 336 -4.26 16.76 12.87
N GLU A 337 -4.25 17.00 14.17
CA GLU A 337 -3.04 16.85 15.00
C GLU A 337 -2.76 15.37 15.31
N LEU A 338 -1.52 15.06 15.70
CA LEU A 338 -1.02 13.69 15.89
C LEU A 338 -1.93 12.81 16.76
N LEU A 339 -2.43 13.32 17.89
CA LEU A 339 -3.33 12.57 18.78
C LEU A 339 -4.61 12.11 18.07
N THR A 340 -5.21 12.97 17.25
CA THR A 340 -6.42 12.65 16.49
C THR A 340 -6.10 11.70 15.34
N LEU A 341 -4.92 11.84 14.72
CA LEU A 341 -4.45 10.91 13.69
C LEU A 341 -4.25 9.50 14.27
N GLN A 342 -3.57 9.40 15.42
CA GLN A 342 -3.37 8.13 16.14
C GLN A 342 -4.71 7.50 16.52
N PHE A 343 -5.65 8.29 17.06
CA PHE A 343 -6.97 7.79 17.40
C PHE A 343 -7.69 7.22 16.18
N GLY A 344 -7.69 7.96 15.06
CA GLY A 344 -8.29 7.49 13.81
C GLY A 344 -7.61 6.25 13.25
N ALA A 345 -6.28 6.15 13.36
CA ALA A 345 -5.53 4.98 12.90
C ALA A 345 -5.85 3.73 13.71
N PHE A 346 -5.96 3.82 15.04
CA PHE A 346 -6.39 2.69 15.85
C PHE A 346 -7.83 2.25 15.56
N LEU A 347 -8.75 3.20 15.33
CA LEU A 347 -10.10 2.86 14.87
C LEU A 347 -10.09 2.17 13.50
N ALA A 348 -9.22 2.62 12.58
CA ALA A 348 -9.06 2.01 11.27
C ALA A 348 -8.53 0.58 11.35
N VAL A 349 -7.55 0.34 12.24
CA VAL A 349 -7.03 -1.01 12.51
C VAL A 349 -8.15 -1.93 12.98
N LEU A 350 -8.92 -1.51 13.98
CA LEU A 350 -10.03 -2.28 14.54
C LEU A 350 -11.10 -2.59 13.49
N GLN A 351 -11.49 -1.58 12.72
CA GLN A 351 -12.50 -1.75 11.66
C GLN A 351 -11.99 -2.65 10.53
N PHE A 352 -10.70 -2.61 10.23
CA PHE A 352 -10.11 -3.44 9.19
C PHE A 352 -9.92 -4.90 9.62
N ASN A 353 -9.38 -5.14 10.82
CA ASN A 353 -9.12 -6.49 11.33
C ASN A 353 -10.39 -7.22 11.80
N ASP A 354 -11.29 -6.51 12.46
CA ASP A 354 -12.40 -7.10 13.24
C ASP A 354 -13.78 -6.50 12.90
N GLY A 355 -13.84 -5.60 11.91
CA GLY A 355 -15.07 -4.92 11.53
C GLY A 355 -15.65 -4.06 12.65
N SER A 356 -16.98 -3.90 12.67
CA SER A 356 -17.67 -3.10 13.69
C SER A 356 -17.50 -3.66 15.11
N LYS A 357 -17.22 -4.95 15.28
CA LYS A 357 -17.00 -5.56 16.59
C LYS A 357 -15.75 -4.99 17.28
N GLY A 358 -14.67 -4.76 16.53
CA GLY A 358 -13.46 -4.14 17.09
C GLY A 358 -13.72 -2.74 17.66
N ILE A 359 -14.64 -1.98 17.08
CA ILE A 359 -15.03 -0.66 17.58
C ILE A 359 -15.78 -0.76 18.92
N LEU A 360 -16.59 -1.81 19.14
CA LEU A 360 -17.30 -2.01 20.40
C LEU A 360 -16.34 -2.17 21.58
N SER A 361 -15.21 -2.87 21.38
CA SER A 361 -14.20 -3.02 22.42
C SER A 361 -13.63 -1.68 22.89
N VAL A 362 -13.58 -0.65 22.03
CA VAL A 362 -13.18 0.71 22.45
C VAL A 362 -14.15 1.26 23.49
N LEU A 363 -15.45 1.03 23.31
CA LEU A 363 -16.47 1.48 24.26
C LEU A 363 -16.36 0.71 25.58
N GLU A 364 -16.10 -0.60 25.53
CA GLU A 364 -15.88 -1.43 26.72
C GLU A 364 -14.69 -0.93 27.55
N TYR A 365 -13.52 -0.74 26.93
CA TYR A 365 -12.35 -0.17 27.61
C TYR A 365 -12.60 1.25 28.13
N TYR A 366 -13.33 2.07 27.36
CA TYR A 366 -13.66 3.43 27.76
C TYR A 366 -14.59 3.47 28.99
N ILE A 367 -15.60 2.59 29.05
CA ILE A 367 -16.51 2.48 30.19
C ILE A 367 -15.75 1.97 31.42
N TYR A 368 -14.97 0.90 31.26
CA TYR A 368 -14.23 0.27 32.36
C TYR A 368 -13.26 1.27 33.02
N THR A 369 -12.51 2.03 32.21
CA THR A 369 -11.59 3.07 32.71
C THR A 369 -12.30 4.31 33.28
N SER A 370 -13.57 4.53 32.92
CA SER A 370 -14.36 5.66 33.45
C SER A 370 -15.07 5.32 34.76
N GLN A 371 -15.39 4.05 35.03
CA GLN A 371 -16.00 3.61 36.29
C GLN A 371 -15.02 3.74 37.47
N TRP A 372 -13.73 3.48 37.27
CA TRP A 372 -12.69 3.68 38.29
C TRP A 372 -12.51 5.14 38.75
N VAL A 373 -13.03 6.13 38.00
CA VAL A 373 -12.94 7.56 38.36
C VAL A 373 -14.13 8.01 39.24
N ILE A 374 -15.17 7.18 39.39
CA ILE A 374 -16.36 7.49 40.21
C ILE A 374 -16.29 6.77 41.59
N SER A 375 -15.27 5.93 41.81
CA SER A 375 -15.13 5.09 43.02
C SER A 375 -14.07 5.58 44.02
N PHE A 376 -13.66 6.85 43.96
CA PHE A 376 -12.89 7.56 44.99
C PHE A 376 -13.49 8.95 45.18
#